data_AF-A0A928BWG3-F1
#
_entry.id   AF-A0A928BWG3-F1
#
_cell.length_a   1.000
_cell.length_b   1.000
_cell.length_c   1.000
_cell.angle_alpha   90.00
_cell.angle_beta   90.00
_cell.angle_gamma   90.00
#
_symmetry.space_group_name_H-M   'P 1'
#
loop_
_entity.id
_entity.type
_entity.pdbx_description
1 polymer ?
#
loop_
_entity_poly.entity_id
_entity_poly.type
_entity_poly.pdbx_seq_one_letter_code
_entity_poly.pdbx_strand_id
1 'polypeptide(L)' 'PVKGKLYSTMFNQSFSADGAVCSLKEDKEGRFDLNIDGVSHHSWFRRKKDEFMEALGLPTSRRQNRGLKL' A
#
# COMPACT_ATOMS: atom_id res chain seq x y z
N PRO A 1 -3.58 -10.26 13.74
CA PRO A 1 -3.84 -8.91 13.19
C PRO A 1 -2.85 -7.89 13.75
N VAL A 2 -2.29 -7.05 12.89
CA VAL A 2 -1.39 -5.96 13.29
C VAL A 2 -2.20 -4.86 14.01
N LYS A 3 -1.55 -4.16 14.94
CA LYS A 3 -2.05 -2.92 15.56
C LYS A 3 -1.03 -1.81 15.34
N GLY A 4 -1.49 -0.59 15.12
CA GLY A 4 -0.67 0.60 14.93
C GLY A 4 -0.55 1.03 13.47
N LYS A 5 0.60 1.62 13.12
CA LYS A 5 0.83 2.24 11.82
C LYS A 5 2.05 1.65 11.12
N LEU A 6 1.98 1.53 9.80
CA LEU A 6 3.10 1.23 8.94
C LEU A 6 3.56 2.50 8.21
N TYR A 7 4.85 2.77 8.25
CA TYR A 7 5.44 3.89 7.55
C TYR A 7 5.84 3.49 6.13
N SER A 8 5.47 4.32 5.15
CA SER A 8 5.86 4.15 3.75
C SER A 8 6.90 5.20 3.38
N THR A 9 8.09 4.75 2.99
CA THR A 9 9.12 5.62 2.41
C THR A 9 8.68 6.22 1.08
N MET A 10 7.96 5.44 0.26
CA MET A 10 7.43 5.87 -1.05
C MET A 10 6.50 7.09 -0.96
N PHE A 11 5.77 7.23 0.15
CA PHE A 11 4.83 8.34 0.36
C PHE A 11 5.24 9.28 1.49
N ASN A 12 6.37 9.02 2.14
CA ASN A 12 6.82 9.71 3.35
C ASN A 12 5.69 9.90 4.39
N GLN A 13 4.89 8.85 4.61
CA GLN A 13 3.67 8.93 5.43
C GLN A 13 3.40 7.60 6.15
N SER A 14 2.81 7.70 7.34
CA SER A 14 2.32 6.55 8.12
C SER A 14 0.85 6.28 7.86
N PHE A 15 0.49 5.01 7.68
CA PHE A 15 -0.88 4.54 7.45
C PHE A 15 -1.31 3.59 8.57
N SER A 16 -2.55 3.69 9.05
CA SER A 16 -3.08 2.68 9.99
C SER A 16 -3.07 1.31 9.33
N ALA A 17 -2.55 0.33 10.05
CA ALA A 17 -2.52 -1.08 9.68
C ALA A 17 -3.34 -1.90 10.69
N ASP A 18 -4.24 -1.25 11.43
CA ASP A 18 -5.09 -1.93 12.40
C ASP A 18 -5.96 -2.96 11.69
N GLY A 19 -5.84 -4.21 12.13
CA GLY A 19 -6.56 -5.33 11.54
C GLY A 19 -5.90 -5.94 10.31
N ALA A 20 -4.83 -5.34 9.78
CA ALA A 20 -4.11 -5.88 8.63
C ALA A 20 -3.43 -7.22 8.96
N VAL A 21 -3.30 -8.08 7.95
CA VAL A 21 -2.61 -9.36 8.05
C VAL A 21 -1.33 -9.31 7.23
N CYS A 22 -0.18 -9.39 7.90
CA CYS A 22 1.12 -9.43 7.25
C CYS A 22 1.61 -10.88 7.11
N SER A 23 2.22 -11.18 5.97
CA SER A 23 2.95 -12.42 5.74
C SER A 23 4.30 -12.12 5.12
N LEU A 24 5.35 -12.76 5.61
CA LEU A 24 6.66 -12.78 5.01
C LEU A 24 6.84 -14.10 4.27
N LYS A 25 7.33 -14.03 3.04
CA LYS A 25 7.67 -15.22 2.26
C LYS A 25 9.12 -15.12 1.82
N GLU A 26 9.91 -16.13 2.17
CA GLU A 26 11.27 -16.26 1.66
C GLU A 26 11.24 -16.85 0.24
N ASP A 27 12.02 -16.27 -0.66
CA ASP A 27 12.24 -16.81 -2.00
C ASP A 27 13.41 -17.80 -2.04
N LYS A 28 13.66 -18.39 -3.22
CA LYS A 28 14.74 -19.38 -3.40
C LYS A 28 16.15 -18.79 -3.22
N GLU A 29 16.27 -17.46 -3.25
CA GLU A 29 17.52 -16.72 -3.08
C GLU A 29 17.69 -16.21 -1.65
N GLY A 30 16.76 -16.55 -0.73
CA GLY A 30 16.79 -16.11 0.67
C GLY A 30 16.27 -14.68 0.89
N ARG A 31 15.61 -14.08 -0.11
CA ARG A 31 15.02 -12.74 0.02
C ARG A 31 13.60 -12.86 0.56
N PHE A 32 13.19 -11.89 1.37
CA PHE A 32 11.86 -11.87 1.97
C PHE A 32 10.93 -10.89 1.28
N ASP A 33 9.81 -11.40 0.77
CA ASP A 33 8.70 -10.60 0.29
C ASP A 33 7.70 -10.32 1.41
N LEU A 34 7.46 -9.04 1.69
CA LEU A 34 6.40 -8.59 2.57
C LEU A 34 5.09 -8.40 1.80
N ASN A 35 4.10 -9.21 2.16
CA ASN A 35 2.71 -9.04 1.73
C ASN A 35 1.84 -8.60 2.91
N ILE A 36 0.90 -7.70 2.62
CA ILE A 36 -0.08 -7.16 3.57
C ILE A 36 -1.46 -7.36 2.95
N ASP A 37 -2.38 -8.02 3.67
CA ASP A 37 -3.71 -8.40 3.21
C ASP A 37 -3.69 -9.17 1.87
N GLY A 38 -2.70 -10.06 1.72
CA GLY A 38 -2.54 -10.91 0.54
C GLY A 38 -1.99 -10.21 -0.72
N VAL A 39 -1.61 -8.94 -0.64
CA VAL A 39 -0.97 -8.20 -1.75
C VAL A 39 0.41 -7.69 -1.36
N SER A 40 1.25 -7.35 -2.34
CA SER A 40 2.57 -6.76 -2.05
C SER A 40 2.46 -5.47 -1.25
N HIS A 41 3.42 -5.23 -0.34
CA HIS A 41 3.43 -4.02 0.48
C HIS A 41 3.36 -2.72 -0.34
N HIS A 42 4.00 -2.65 -1.51
CA HIS A 42 3.87 -1.52 -2.44
C HIS A 42 2.43 -1.27 -2.89
N SER A 43 1.72 -2.34 -3.29
CA SER A 43 0.33 -2.26 -3.72
C SER A 43 -0.59 -1.85 -2.57
N TRP A 44 -0.34 -2.40 -1.38
CA TRP A 44 -1.08 -2.06 -0.17
C TRP A 44 -0.94 -0.58 0.18
N PHE A 45 0.27 -0.04 0.20
CA PHE A 45 0.48 1.38 0.48
C PHE A 45 -0.16 2.29 -0.58
N ARG A 46 -0.14 1.92 -1.86
CA ARG A 46 -0.83 2.70 -2.90
C ARG A 46 -2.33 2.75 -2.66
N ARG A 47 -2.94 1.62 -2.26
CA ARG A 47 -4.38 1.58 -1.88
C ARG A 47 -4.66 2.48 -0.69
N LYS A 48 -3.85 2.41 0.37
CA LYS A 48 -4.00 3.31 1.53
C LYS A 48 -3.85 4.78 1.18
N LYS A 49 -2.95 5.12 0.26
CA LYS A 49 -2.80 6.49 -0.24
C LYS A 49 -4.04 6.93 -1.02
N ASP A 50 -4.59 6.07 -1.88
CA ASP A 50 -5.82 6.37 -2.63
C ASP A 50 -7.02 6.53 -1.68
N GLU A 51 -7.21 5.63 -0.69
CA GLU A 51 -8.26 5.73 0.34
C GLU A 51 -8.15 7.07 1.10
N PHE A 52 -6.94 7.46 1.49
CA PHE A 52 -6.69 8.73 2.17
C PHE A 52 -7.04 9.94 1.28
N MET A 53 -6.68 9.91 -0.01
CA MET A 53 -7.01 10.99 -0.94
C MET A 53 -8.51 11.09 -1.21
N GLU A 54 -9.18 9.93 -1.34
CA GLU A 54 -10.62 9.85 -1.55
C GLU A 54 -11.41 10.42 -0.36
N ALA A 55 -10.98 10.11 0.88
CA ALA A 55 -11.55 10.68 2.09
C ALA A 55 -11.39 12.22 2.17
N LEU A 56 -10.39 12.78 1.48
CA LEU A 56 -10.18 14.22 1.35
C LEU A 56 -10.87 14.83 0.12
N GLY A 57 -11.58 14.03 -0.70
CA GLY A 57 -12.21 14.49 -1.94
C GLY A 57 -11.22 14.80 -3.07
N LEU A 58 -9.96 14.35 -2.94
CA LEU A 58 -8.89 14.64 -3.90
C LEU A 58 -8.80 13.56 -4.99
N PRO A 59 -8.19 13.87 -6.16
CA PRO A 59 -7.96 12.88 -7.21
C PRO A 59 -7.07 11.71 -6.74
N THR A 60 -7.48 10.49 -7.04
CA THR A 60 -6.70 9.27 -6.79
C THR A 60 -5.87 8.88 -8.01
N SER A 61 -4.79 8.12 -7.79
CA SER A 61 -3.86 7.72 -8.85
C SER A 61 -4.55 6.94 -9.99
N ARG A 62 -5.61 6.18 -9.67
CA ARG A 62 -6.43 5.46 -10.66
C ARG A 62 -7.24 6.36 -11.60
N ARG A 63 -7.55 7.60 -11.20
CA ARG A 63 -8.28 8.55 -12.05
C ARG A 63 -7.39 9.22 -13.10
N GLN A 64 -6.08 9.35 -12.85
CA GLN A 64 -5.15 10.05 -13.74
C GLN A 64 -4.75 9.23 -14.98
N ASN A 65 -4.78 7.89 -14.91
CA ASN A 65 -4.38 7.03 -16.04
C ASN A 65 -5.45 6.86 -17.15
N ARG A 66 -6.60 7.53 -17.08
CA ARG A 66 -7.66 7.44 -18.11
C ARG A 66 -7.51 8.44 -19.26
N GLY A 67 -6.50 9.31 -19.24
CA GLY A 67 -6.36 10.41 -20.22
C GLY A 67 -5.03 10.51 -20.97
N LEU A 68 -4.00 9.72 -20.62
CA LEU A 68 -2.72 9.75 -21.32
C LEU A 68 -2.77 8.77 -22.51
N LYS A 69 -3.15 9.29 -23.69
CA LYS A 69 -2.75 8.68 -24.96
C LYS A 69 -1.25 8.94 -25.14
N LEU A 70 -0.47 7.86 -25.24
CA LEU A 70 0.90 7.90 -25.77
C LEU A 70 0.87 8.36 -27.23
#